data_AF-A0A2E7BI04-F1
#
_entry.id   AF-A0A2E7BI04-F1
#
_cell.length_a   1.000
_cell.length_b   1.000
_cell.length_c   1.000
_cell.angle_alpha   90.00
_cell.angle_beta   90.00
_cell.angle_gamma   90.00
#
_symmetry.space_group_name_H-M   'P 1'
#
loop_
_entity.id
_entity.type
_entity.pdbx_description
1 polymer ?
#
loop_
_entity_poly.entity_id
_entity_poly.type
_entity_poly.pdbx_seq_one_letter_code
_entity_poly.pdbx_strand_id
1 'polypeptide(L)'
;MGPQICATFVLCGFQVSTWSRRGVEQHLGGFEREKKLLSRRLRGDAQEVGGLSVVTDINDFMPSLTVEVLVEDLKIKSSVVGSLPYDVVEVGLLTNSSSFAPEEIHPCAEALHFFNPIYARQFVETTVPRA
;
A
#
# COMPACT_ATOMS: atom_id res chain seq x y z
N MET A 1 -0.77 8.93 1.84
CA MET A 1 0.10 7.98 1.12
C MET A 1 -0.68 6.94 0.34
N GLY A 2 -1.68 6.26 0.94
CA GLY A 2 -2.45 5.18 0.28
C GLY A 2 -2.80 5.39 -1.21
N PRO A 3 -3.50 6.48 -1.59
CA PRO A 3 -3.85 6.72 -3.00
C PRO A 3 -2.65 6.85 -3.95
N GLN A 4 -1.55 7.46 -3.50
CA GLN A 4 -0.32 7.56 -4.30
C GLN A 4 0.32 6.20 -4.50
N ILE A 5 0.41 5.39 -3.43
CA ILE A 5 1.00 4.04 -3.48
C ILE A 5 0.17 3.12 -4.38
N CYS A 6 -1.16 3.12 -4.22
CA CYS A 6 -2.07 2.37 -5.10
C CYS A 6 -1.88 2.77 -6.58
N ALA A 7 -1.85 4.08 -6.84
CA ALA A 7 -1.63 4.60 -8.19
C ALA A 7 -0.27 4.17 -8.76
N THR A 8 0.80 4.18 -7.95
CA THR A 8 2.12 3.69 -8.36
C THR A 8 2.07 2.22 -8.77
N PHE A 9 1.53 1.33 -7.93
CA PHE A 9 1.45 -0.09 -8.27
C PHE A 9 0.56 -0.36 -9.49
N VAL A 10 -0.57 0.33 -9.62
CA VAL A 10 -1.43 0.23 -10.83
C VAL A 10 -0.68 0.68 -12.08
N LEU A 11 0.08 1.79 -12.01
CA LEU A 11 0.88 2.27 -13.14
C LEU A 11 2.05 1.33 -13.49
N CYS A 12 2.48 0.50 -12.54
CA CYS A 12 3.45 -0.59 -12.76
C CYS A 12 2.81 -1.88 -13.29
N GLY A 13 1.50 -1.90 -13.56
CA GLY A 13 0.80 -3.06 -14.15
C GLY A 13 0.14 -4.01 -13.15
N PHE A 14 0.20 -3.73 -11.84
CA PHE A 14 -0.35 -4.63 -10.83
C PHE A 14 -1.87 -4.47 -10.64
N GLN A 15 -2.53 -5.58 -10.32
CA GLN A 15 -3.90 -5.56 -9.79
C GLN A 15 -3.85 -5.23 -8.30
N VAL A 16 -4.49 -4.13 -7.90
CA VAL A 16 -4.46 -3.63 -6.54
C VAL A 16 -5.86 -3.68 -5.94
N SER A 17 -6.00 -4.38 -4.83
CA SER A 17 -7.18 -4.28 -3.97
C SER A 17 -6.87 -3.33 -2.82
N THR A 18 -7.75 -2.37 -2.56
CA THR A 18 -7.58 -1.40 -1.47
C THR A 18 -8.80 -1.38 -0.56
N TRP A 19 -8.57 -1.14 0.73
CA TRP A 19 -9.61 -0.99 1.74
C TRP A 19 -9.32 0.19 2.64
N SER A 20 -10.37 0.76 3.20
CA SER A 20 -10.27 1.75 4.27
C SER A 20 -11.58 1.91 5.00
N ARG A 21 -11.51 2.44 6.22
CA ARG A 21 -12.68 2.92 6.96
C ARG A 21 -13.33 4.16 6.34
N ARG A 22 -12.60 4.90 5.50
CA ARG A 22 -13.17 6.01 4.73
C ARG A 22 -13.93 5.41 3.55
N GLY A 23 -15.16 5.84 3.31
CA GLY A 23 -16.03 5.28 2.27
C GLY A 23 -15.39 5.28 0.87
N VAL A 24 -15.91 4.40 0.00
CA VAL A 24 -15.38 4.09 -1.34
C VAL A 24 -15.14 5.33 -2.20
N GLU A 25 -16.08 6.29 -2.21
CA GLU A 25 -16.00 7.49 -3.07
C GLU A 25 -14.75 8.34 -2.78
N GLN A 26 -14.40 8.51 -1.49
CA GLN A 26 -13.23 9.29 -1.10
C GLN A 26 -11.92 8.62 -1.55
N HIS A 27 -11.89 7.29 -1.56
CA HIS A 27 -10.73 6.52 -2.04
C HIS A 27 -10.54 6.65 -3.53
N LEU A 28 -11.61 6.43 -4.31
CA LEU A 28 -11.55 6.50 -5.76
C LEU A 28 -11.21 7.92 -6.24
N GLY A 29 -11.81 8.95 -5.63
CA GLY A 29 -11.49 10.34 -5.98
C GLY A 29 -10.03 10.72 -5.71
N GLY A 30 -9.47 10.27 -4.58
CA GLY A 30 -8.06 10.45 -4.26
C GLY A 30 -7.14 9.69 -5.23
N PHE A 31 -7.48 8.43 -5.52
CA PHE A 31 -6.72 7.58 -6.42
C PHE A 31 -6.63 8.14 -7.84
N GLU A 32 -7.76 8.51 -8.47
CA GLU A 32 -7.77 8.99 -9.84
C GLU A 32 -6.95 10.28 -10.02
N ARG A 33 -7.00 11.16 -9.01
CA ARG A 33 -6.16 12.35 -8.97
C ARG A 33 -4.68 12.00 -8.96
N GLU A 34 -4.27 11.10 -8.07
CA GLU A 34 -2.86 10.70 -7.94
C GLU A 34 -2.38 9.92 -9.16
N LYS A 35 -3.19 9.01 -9.72
CA LYS A 35 -2.90 8.27 -10.96
C LYS A 35 -2.66 9.22 -12.14
N LYS A 36 -3.50 10.25 -12.31
CA LYS A 36 -3.31 11.27 -13.36
C LYS A 36 -2.05 12.10 -13.15
N LEU A 37 -1.69 12.39 -11.90
CA LEU A 37 -0.49 13.17 -11.58
C LEU A 37 0.78 12.33 -11.80
N LEU A 38 0.81 11.11 -11.26
CA LEU A 38 1.93 10.18 -11.33
C LEU A 38 2.19 9.74 -12.78
N SER A 39 1.17 9.39 -13.56
CA SER A 39 1.34 8.99 -14.98
C SER A 39 2.02 10.04 -15.86
N ARG A 40 1.86 11.33 -15.54
CA ARG A 40 2.51 12.43 -16.27
C ARG A 40 3.95 12.69 -15.84
N ARG A 41 4.31 12.27 -14.63
CA ARG A 41 5.57 12.62 -13.97
C ARG A 41 6.55 11.44 -13.92
N LEU A 42 6.02 10.24 -13.70
CA LEU A 42 6.74 8.98 -13.84
C LEU A 42 6.78 8.67 -15.34
N ARG A 43 7.91 8.98 -15.98
CA ARG A 43 8.17 8.60 -17.37
C ARG A 43 8.41 7.09 -17.40
N GLY A 44 7.41 6.33 -17.79
CA GLY A 44 7.53 4.88 -17.97
C GLY A 44 6.79 4.45 -19.22
N ASP A 45 7.45 3.60 -20.02
CA ASP A 45 6.85 2.93 -21.18
C ASP A 45 6.00 1.73 -20.72
N ALA A 46 5.12 1.94 -19.73
CA ALA A 46 4.25 0.89 -19.24
C ALA A 46 3.31 0.47 -20.38
N GLN A 47 3.57 -0.70 -20.96
CA GLN A 47 2.78 -1.25 -22.07
C GLN A 47 1.36 -1.63 -21.60
N GLU A 48 1.18 -1.97 -20.32
CA GLU A 48 -0.12 -2.28 -19.72
C GLU A 48 -0.26 -1.64 -18.32
N VAL A 49 -1.41 -1.01 -18.09
CA VAL A 49 -1.79 -0.44 -16.79
C VAL A 49 -2.66 -1.45 -16.05
N GLY A 50 -2.39 -1.66 -14.76
CA GLY A 50 -3.16 -2.58 -13.92
C GLY A 50 -4.55 -2.06 -13.55
N GLY A 51 -5.20 -2.76 -12.63
CA GLY A 51 -6.54 -2.45 -12.13
C GLY A 51 -6.56 -2.08 -10.65
N LEU A 52 -7.56 -1.30 -10.26
CA LEU A 52 -7.88 -1.04 -8.85
C LEU A 52 -9.26 -1.62 -8.54
N SER A 53 -9.36 -2.42 -7.48
CA SER A 53 -10.61 -2.78 -6.83
C SER A 53 -10.67 -2.19 -5.43
N VAL A 54 -11.85 -1.70 -5.04
CA VAL A 54 -12.09 -1.22 -3.67
C VAL A 54 -12.90 -2.26 -2.95
N VAL A 55 -12.36 -2.71 -1.83
CA VAL A 55 -12.98 -3.66 -0.93
C VAL A 55 -13.69 -2.88 0.19
N THR A 56 -14.95 -3.24 0.48
CA THR A 56 -15.76 -2.58 1.52
C THR A 56 -15.63 -3.25 2.89
N ASP A 57 -15.50 -4.58 2.92
CA ASP A 57 -15.26 -5.35 4.13
C ASP A 57 -13.84 -5.93 4.07
N ILE A 58 -13.04 -5.71 5.12
CA ILE A 58 -11.66 -6.21 5.18
C ILE A 58 -11.59 -7.75 5.05
N ASN A 59 -12.67 -8.45 5.39
CA ASN A 59 -12.76 -9.90 5.26
C ASN A 59 -12.93 -10.39 3.81
N ASP A 60 -13.22 -9.50 2.87
CA ASP A 60 -13.36 -9.84 1.44
C ASP A 60 -12.01 -9.81 0.69
N PHE A 61 -10.90 -9.50 1.36
CA PHE A 61 -9.60 -9.54 0.71
C PHE A 61 -9.19 -10.98 0.36
N MET A 62 -8.68 -11.15 -0.86
CA MET A 62 -7.97 -12.36 -1.25
C MET A 62 -6.52 -12.35 -0.73
N PRO A 63 -5.91 -13.53 -0.50
CA PRO A 63 -4.48 -13.62 -0.15
C PRO A 63 -3.62 -12.90 -1.19
N SER A 64 -2.81 -11.93 -0.76
CA SER A 64 -1.97 -11.08 -1.63
C SER A 64 -0.88 -10.39 -0.82
N LEU A 65 0.23 -10.02 -1.49
CA LEU A 65 1.25 -9.16 -0.88
C LEU A 65 0.59 -7.88 -0.36
N THR A 66 0.73 -7.63 0.94
CA THR A 66 0.02 -6.54 1.62
C THR A 66 0.95 -5.36 1.85
N VAL A 67 0.51 -4.16 1.47
CA VAL A 67 1.19 -2.91 1.82
C VAL A 67 0.32 -2.12 2.80
N GLU A 68 0.75 -2.05 4.04
CA GLU A 68 0.09 -1.32 5.13
C GLU A 68 0.40 0.18 5.05
N VAL A 69 -0.65 1.01 4.97
CA VAL A 69 -0.56 2.48 4.83
C VAL A 69 -1.58 3.21 5.69
N LEU A 70 -1.87 2.64 6.87
CA LEU A 70 -2.80 3.17 7.86
C LEU A 70 -2.20 4.37 8.59
N VAL A 71 -3.02 5.02 9.41
CA VAL A 71 -2.58 6.10 10.31
C VAL A 71 -1.47 5.59 11.23
N GLU A 72 -0.53 6.48 11.59
CA GLU A 72 0.58 6.19 12.51
C GLU A 72 0.09 6.01 13.96
N ASP A 73 -0.62 4.90 14.18
CA ASP A 73 -1.07 4.41 15.48
C ASP A 73 -0.83 2.89 15.50
N LEU A 74 0.07 2.45 16.37
CA LEU A 74 0.49 1.06 16.45
C LEU A 74 -0.67 0.11 16.74
N LYS A 75 -1.62 0.50 17.61
CA LYS A 75 -2.77 -0.34 17.96
C LYS A 75 -3.66 -0.54 16.75
N ILE A 76 -3.90 0.52 15.97
CA ILE A 76 -4.69 0.42 14.74
C ILE A 76 -3.97 -0.46 13.73
N LYS A 77 -2.66 -0.26 13.51
CA LYS A 77 -1.88 -1.04 12.55
C LYS A 77 -1.90 -2.53 12.88
N SER A 78 -1.47 -2.91 14.08
CA SER A 78 -1.45 -4.32 14.50
C SER A 78 -2.84 -4.94 14.53
N SER A 79 -3.87 -4.20 14.96
CA SER A 79 -5.26 -4.72 14.97
C SER A 79 -5.82 -4.97 13.58
N VAL A 80 -5.53 -4.09 12.60
CA VAL A 80 -6.05 -4.23 11.24
C VAL A 80 -5.28 -5.31 10.48
N VAL A 81 -3.95 -5.36 10.63
CA VAL A 81 -3.13 -6.43 10.05
C VAL A 81 -3.56 -7.79 10.61
N GLY A 82 -3.78 -7.89 11.93
CA GLY A 82 -4.24 -9.12 12.57
C GLY A 82 -5.68 -9.53 12.23
N SER A 83 -6.47 -8.65 11.60
CA SER A 83 -7.83 -8.97 11.15
C SER A 83 -7.92 -9.37 9.67
N LEU A 84 -6.79 -9.47 8.96
CA LEU A 84 -6.79 -9.91 7.56
C LEU A 84 -7.24 -11.38 7.48
N PRO A 85 -8.04 -11.76 6.46
CA PRO A 85 -8.63 -13.10 6.35
C PRO A 85 -7.65 -14.15 5.80
N TYR A 86 -6.35 -13.86 5.80
CA TYR A 86 -5.28 -14.73 5.30
C TYR A 86 -4.00 -14.54 6.10
N ASP A 87 -3.10 -15.51 5.99
CA ASP A 87 -1.80 -15.46 6.65
C ASP A 87 -0.84 -14.55 5.87
N VAL A 88 -0.52 -13.40 6.47
CA VAL A 88 0.43 -12.44 5.92
C VAL A 88 1.87 -12.96 5.86
N VAL A 89 2.20 -14.00 6.64
CA VAL A 89 3.53 -14.63 6.60
C VAL A 89 3.74 -15.35 5.26
N GLU A 90 2.69 -15.95 4.70
CA GLU A 90 2.78 -16.70 3.42
C GLU A 90 2.85 -15.77 2.20
N VAL A 91 2.15 -14.63 2.25
CA VAL A 91 2.02 -13.71 1.10
C VAL A 91 2.91 -12.48 1.18
N GLY A 92 3.46 -12.19 2.35
CA GLY A 92 4.29 -11.03 2.63
C GLY A 92 3.51 -9.81 3.14
N LEU A 93 4.14 -9.07 4.04
CA LEU A 93 3.62 -7.84 4.61
C LEU A 93 4.69 -6.75 4.57
N LEU A 94 4.36 -5.67 3.90
CA LEU A 94 5.17 -4.45 3.84
C LEU A 94 4.44 -3.34 4.60
N THR A 95 5.16 -2.51 5.33
CA THR A 95 4.60 -1.32 5.99
C THR A 95 5.25 -0.04 5.47
N ASN A 96 4.43 0.98 5.26
CA ASN A 96 4.85 2.34 4.98
C ASN A 96 4.94 3.18 6.29
N SER A 97 5.12 2.57 7.46
CA SER A 97 5.28 3.32 8.70
C SER A 97 6.55 4.15 8.67
N SER A 98 6.43 5.39 9.18
CA SER A 98 7.57 6.30 9.35
C SER A 98 8.05 6.37 10.79
N SER A 99 7.27 5.84 11.74
CA SER A 99 7.48 6.06 13.18
C SER A 99 7.72 4.77 13.98
N PHE A 100 7.33 3.62 13.42
CA PHE A 100 7.41 2.33 14.09
C PHE A 100 8.30 1.39 13.29
N ALA A 101 9.09 0.57 13.99
CA ALA A 101 9.78 -0.54 13.37
C ALA A 101 8.76 -1.55 12.85
N PRO A 102 8.97 -2.18 11.68
CA PRO A 102 8.03 -3.14 11.12
C PRO A 102 7.63 -4.26 12.09
N GLU A 103 8.59 -4.80 12.85
CA GLU A 103 8.35 -5.86 13.83
C GLU A 103 7.43 -5.45 14.99
N GLU A 104 7.28 -4.15 15.27
CA GLU A 104 6.31 -3.66 16.25
C GLU A 104 4.87 -3.80 15.74
N ILE A 105 4.68 -3.69 14.41
CA ILE A 105 3.37 -3.85 13.78
C ILE A 105 3.00 -5.33 13.67
N HIS A 106 3.92 -6.13 13.12
CA HIS A 106 3.78 -7.58 12.99
C HIS A 106 5.16 -8.24 12.85
N PRO A 107 5.42 -9.43 13.44
CA PRO A 107 6.74 -10.06 13.41
C PRO A 107 7.34 -10.34 12.02
N CYS A 108 6.50 -10.52 11.00
CA CYS A 108 6.92 -10.75 9.61
C CYS A 108 6.91 -9.49 8.73
N ALA A 109 6.54 -8.32 9.28
CA ALA A 109 6.47 -7.11 8.48
C ALA A 109 7.88 -6.64 8.08
N GLU A 110 7.99 -6.12 6.86
CA GLU A 110 9.18 -5.47 6.33
C GLU A 110 8.88 -4.00 5.97
N ALA A 111 9.91 -3.15 5.93
CA ALA A 111 9.69 -1.75 5.57
C ALA A 111 9.63 -1.58 4.04
N LEU A 112 8.62 -0.83 3.59
CA LEU A 112 8.54 -0.26 2.25
C LEU A 112 8.02 1.18 2.40
N HIS A 113 8.94 2.08 2.78
CA HIS A 113 8.61 3.46 3.13
C HIS A 113 8.80 4.40 1.94
N PHE A 114 7.68 4.86 1.38
CA PHE A 114 7.61 5.84 0.31
C PHE A 114 7.72 7.27 0.84
N PHE A 115 8.45 8.10 0.09
CA PHE A 115 8.56 9.53 0.38
C PHE A 115 7.45 10.32 -0.30
N ASN A 116 6.84 11.25 0.44
CA ASN A 116 5.77 12.11 -0.08
C ASN A 116 6.33 13.41 -0.68
N PRO A 117 5.93 13.83 -1.90
CA PRO A 117 5.14 13.08 -2.87
C PRO A 117 6.00 12.16 -3.75
N ILE A 118 5.47 10.98 -4.11
CA ILE A 118 6.21 9.92 -4.82
C ILE A 118 6.80 10.43 -6.15
N TYR A 119 6.05 11.26 -6.89
CA TYR A 119 6.53 11.78 -8.18
C TYR A 119 7.74 12.72 -8.07
N ALA A 120 7.98 13.32 -6.90
CA ALA A 120 9.10 14.22 -6.67
C ALA A 120 10.28 13.51 -5.97
N ARG A 121 9.99 12.45 -5.22
CA ARG A 121 10.96 11.64 -4.47
C ARG A 121 10.83 10.19 -4.90
N GLN A 122 11.51 9.84 -5.98
CA GLN A 122 11.54 8.48 -6.54
C GLN A 122 12.47 7.55 -5.74
N PHE A 123 12.37 7.62 -4.42
CA PHE A 123 13.10 6.79 -3.48
C PHE A 123 12.10 6.01 -2.64
N VAL A 124 12.48 4.80 -2.27
CA VAL A 124 11.77 4.00 -1.28
C VAL A 124 12.84 3.51 -0.31
N GLU A 125 12.57 3.65 0.98
CA GLU A 125 13.40 3.08 2.03
C GLU A 125 12.88 1.68 2.35
N THR A 126 13.78 0.71 2.41
CA THR A 126 13.43 -0.69 2.67
C THR A 126 14.26 -1.23 3.83
N THR A 127 13.72 -2.25 4.51
CA THR A 127 14.55 -3.04 5.42
C THR A 127 15.63 -3.77 4.64
N VAL A 128 16.85 -3.83 5.19
CA VAL A 128 17.88 -4.73 4.68
C VAL A 128 17.48 -6.15 5.11
N PRO A 129 17.48 -7.15 4.20
CA PRO A 129 17.22 -8.53 4.59
C PRO A 129 18.14 -8.92 5.73
N ARG A 130 17.60 -9.50 6.80
CA ARG A 130 18.46 -10.12 7.83
C ARG A 130 19.13 -11.33 7.16
N ALA A 131 20.45 -11.25 7.03
CA ALA A 131 21.31 -12.31 6.50
C ALA A 131 21.27 -13.57 7.36
#